data_AF-A0A2P6CCJ6-F1
#
_entry.id   AF-A0A2P6CCJ6-F1
#
_cell.length_a   1.000
_cell.length_b   1.000
_cell.length_c   1.000
_cell.angle_alpha   90.00
_cell.angle_beta   90.00
_cell.angle_gamma   90.00
#
_symmetry.space_group_name_H-M   'P 1'
#
loop_
_entity.id
_entity.type
_entity.pdbx_description
1 polymer ?
#
loop_
_entity_poly.entity_id
_entity_poly.type
_entity_poly.pdbx_seq_one_letter_code
_entity_poly.pdbx_strand_id
1 'polypeptide(L)'
;MNKSLLTLFAVFTLISCSVAQKTVSSEVLNNAEIKASMIKALEWQEAHPIMAIAPSDWTNGAYYVGVARAHKTTKDMMYMAALKNQGYNNDWKPYKRIYHADDIAISYSYLYVEMAEKRRNFVDLNPTKKFLDEHLYQSNKWKEGKSKDIKGETILWWWCDALFMAPPVINLYAKQTKDLKYLDAMHKYYMETYNRLYNKEENLFARDMRYVWSGSKKDLKEPNGEKIFWSRGNGWVLGGLALLLDDMPKDYKHRAFYENLYMEMAAKILAIQPEDGLWRTSLLCPETYNHGEVSGSGFYTFALAWGINNGLLKESKYLPAVKKAWTALMACQKEDGKIGWVQNIGASPEPASTESWQNFGTGAYLLAGSEVLKLKN
;
A
#
# COMPACT_ATOMS: atom_id res chain seq x y z
N MET A 1 -80.15 19.16 45.15
CA MET A 1 -78.72 18.91 45.44
C MET A 1 -78.12 18.19 44.24
N ASN A 2 -77.63 18.93 43.24
CA ASN A 2 -77.02 18.35 42.04
C ASN A 2 -75.51 18.55 42.10
N LYS A 3 -74.77 17.44 41.99
CA LYS A 3 -73.30 17.36 42.08
C LYS A 3 -72.67 17.80 40.75
N SER A 4 -71.70 18.70 40.85
CA SER A 4 -70.83 19.16 39.76
C SER A 4 -69.77 18.09 39.45
N LEU A 5 -69.64 17.67 38.19
CA LEU A 5 -68.49 16.93 37.68
C LEU A 5 -67.48 17.92 37.09
N LEU A 6 -66.29 18.01 37.70
CA LEU A 6 -65.11 18.63 37.09
C LEU A 6 -64.35 17.56 36.32
N THR A 7 -64.17 17.73 35.01
CA THR A 7 -63.32 16.86 34.18
C THR A 7 -61.94 17.50 34.06
N LEU A 8 -60.92 16.86 34.63
CA LEU A 8 -59.53 17.30 34.59
C LEU A 8 -58.86 16.68 33.34
N PHE A 9 -58.47 17.50 32.36
CA PHE A 9 -57.70 17.06 31.19
C PHE A 9 -56.20 17.08 31.56
N ALA A 10 -55.59 15.90 31.65
CA ALA A 10 -54.15 15.75 31.84
C ALA A 10 -53.45 15.78 30.46
N VAL A 11 -52.64 16.82 30.23
CA VAL A 11 -51.78 16.95 29.04
C VAL A 11 -50.49 16.16 29.30
N PHE A 12 -50.31 15.04 28.60
CA PHE A 12 -49.04 14.33 28.56
C PHE A 12 -48.12 14.99 27.53
N THR A 13 -47.10 15.72 27.99
CA THR A 13 -45.98 16.16 27.15
C THR A 13 -45.00 15.01 26.98
N LEU A 14 -44.98 14.41 25.79
CA LEU A 14 -43.95 13.48 25.34
C LEU A 14 -42.64 14.24 25.12
N ILE A 15 -41.67 14.05 26.00
CA ILE A 15 -40.29 14.50 25.81
C ILE A 15 -39.62 13.48 24.88
N SER A 16 -39.58 13.79 23.59
CA SER A 16 -38.74 13.06 22.64
C SER A 16 -37.27 13.44 22.87
N CYS A 17 -36.52 12.58 23.54
CA CYS A 17 -35.06 12.60 23.54
C CYS A 17 -34.56 12.23 22.14
N SER A 18 -34.39 13.22 21.27
CA SER A 18 -33.61 13.08 20.05
C SER A 18 -32.13 12.95 20.42
N VAL A 19 -31.63 11.72 20.50
CA VAL A 19 -30.19 11.46 20.49
C VAL A 19 -29.66 12.01 19.17
N ALA A 20 -28.93 13.12 19.23
CA ALA A 20 -28.23 13.65 18.08
C ALA A 20 -27.20 12.62 17.62
N GLN A 21 -27.51 11.86 16.58
CA GLN A 21 -26.50 11.21 15.77
C GLN A 21 -25.56 12.34 15.30
N LYS A 22 -24.32 12.35 15.81
CA LYS A 22 -23.22 13.07 15.17
C LYS A 22 -23.09 12.45 13.78
N THR A 23 -23.76 13.05 12.80
CA THR A 23 -23.37 12.91 11.41
C THR A 23 -21.91 13.31 11.35
N VAL A 24 -21.05 12.36 11.01
CA VAL A 24 -19.67 12.66 10.60
C VAL A 24 -19.82 13.70 9.51
N SER A 25 -19.47 14.95 9.80
CA SER A 25 -19.54 16.02 8.82
C SER A 25 -18.75 15.54 7.62
N SER A 26 -19.30 15.73 6.42
CA SER A 26 -18.56 15.52 5.19
C SER A 26 -17.37 16.48 5.17
N GLU A 27 -16.26 16.09 5.79
CA GLU A 27 -15.03 16.86 5.75
C GLU A 27 -14.64 16.96 4.28
N VAL A 28 -14.67 18.21 3.79
CA VAL A 28 -14.20 18.55 2.47
C VAL A 28 -12.68 18.34 2.50
N LEU A 29 -12.15 17.58 1.56
CA LEU A 29 -10.70 17.37 1.48
C LEU A 29 -10.04 18.69 1.11
N ASN A 30 -9.24 19.25 2.03
CA ASN A 30 -8.54 20.49 1.79
C ASN A 30 -7.20 20.20 1.09
N ASN A 31 -7.15 20.43 -0.22
CA ASN A 31 -5.96 20.18 -1.04
C ASN A 31 -4.71 20.97 -0.59
N ALA A 32 -4.87 22.15 0.03
CA ALA A 32 -3.74 22.91 0.54
C ALA A 32 -3.15 22.26 1.80
N GLU A 33 -3.99 21.83 2.73
CA GLU A 33 -3.58 21.11 3.94
C GLU A 33 -2.93 19.77 3.60
N ILE A 34 -3.49 19.02 2.66
CA ILE A 34 -2.93 17.75 2.20
C ILE A 34 -1.52 17.94 1.62
N LYS A 35 -1.33 18.95 0.74
CA LYS A 35 -0.01 19.25 0.18
C LYS A 35 1.00 19.63 1.25
N ALA A 36 0.61 20.52 2.18
CA ALA A 36 1.48 20.95 3.27
C ALA A 36 1.87 19.78 4.18
N SER A 37 0.92 18.91 4.51
CA SER A 37 1.13 17.71 5.30
C SER A 37 2.09 16.72 4.62
N MET A 38 1.95 16.50 3.31
CA MET A 38 2.86 15.66 2.54
C MET A 38 4.28 16.22 2.49
N ILE A 39 4.45 17.55 2.35
CA ILE A 39 5.77 18.19 2.40
C ILE A 39 6.42 18.03 3.77
N LYS A 40 5.68 18.26 4.87
CA LYS A 40 6.19 18.01 6.22
C LYS A 40 6.62 16.56 6.43
N ALA A 41 5.86 15.60 5.90
CA ALA A 41 6.22 14.18 5.97
C ALA A 41 7.52 13.88 5.22
N LEU A 42 7.70 14.46 4.02
CA LEU A 42 8.95 14.38 3.26
C LEU A 42 10.11 14.99 4.06
N GLU A 43 9.99 16.25 4.51
CA GLU A 43 11.04 16.97 5.23
C GLU A 43 11.49 16.20 6.47
N TRP A 44 10.53 15.72 7.26
CA TRP A 44 10.83 14.94 8.45
C TRP A 44 11.59 13.66 8.10
N GLN A 45 11.17 12.92 7.07
CA GLN A 45 11.81 11.67 6.70
C GLN A 45 13.20 11.86 6.09
N GLU A 46 13.41 12.90 5.29
CA GLU A 46 14.73 13.27 4.74
C GLU A 46 15.70 13.70 5.85
N ALA A 47 15.20 14.30 6.95
CA ALA A 47 16.00 14.61 8.13
C ALA A 47 16.31 13.39 9.02
N HIS A 48 15.59 12.28 8.84
CA HIS A 48 15.74 11.05 9.63
C HIS A 48 15.97 9.82 8.73
N PRO A 49 17.07 9.77 7.95
CA PRO A 49 17.34 8.66 7.05
C PRO A 49 17.46 7.34 7.84
N ILE A 50 16.83 6.29 7.32
CA ILE A 50 16.87 4.95 7.89
C ILE A 50 16.95 3.92 6.77
N MET A 51 17.51 2.75 7.09
CA MET A 51 17.62 1.61 6.19
C MET A 51 17.63 0.32 7.00
N ALA A 52 17.24 -0.79 6.37
CA ALA A 52 17.40 -2.10 6.98
C ALA A 52 18.85 -2.60 6.85
N ILE A 53 19.39 -2.48 5.63
CA ILE A 53 20.72 -3.03 5.27
C ILE A 53 21.52 -2.03 4.43
N ALA A 54 20.88 -1.29 3.53
CA ALA A 54 21.57 -0.35 2.66
C ALA A 54 20.64 0.79 2.18
N PRO A 55 21.17 1.96 1.77
CA PRO A 55 20.34 3.05 1.26
C PRO A 55 19.54 2.68 0.00
N SER A 56 19.98 1.65 -0.74
CA SER A 56 19.30 1.13 -1.94
C SER A 56 18.41 -0.09 -1.67
N ASP A 57 18.13 -0.42 -0.40
CA ASP A 57 17.26 -1.54 -0.03
C ASP A 57 15.77 -1.24 -0.23
N TRP A 58 14.92 -2.24 0.01
CA TRP A 58 13.47 -2.12 -0.21
C TRP A 58 12.78 -1.08 0.66
N THR A 59 13.32 -0.77 1.85
CA THR A 59 12.69 0.20 2.77
C THR A 59 12.73 1.59 2.14
N ASN A 60 13.90 1.95 1.60
CA ASN A 60 14.09 3.19 0.85
C ASN A 60 13.44 3.11 -0.53
N GLY A 61 13.43 1.93 -1.17
CA GLY A 61 12.70 1.73 -2.42
C GLY A 61 11.22 2.07 -2.30
N ALA A 62 10.54 1.53 -1.28
CA ALA A 62 9.14 1.83 -1.02
C ALA A 62 8.90 3.28 -0.62
N TYR A 63 9.80 3.87 0.18
CA TYR A 63 9.76 5.29 0.50
C TYR A 63 9.79 6.16 -0.76
N TYR A 64 10.79 5.98 -1.62
CA TYR A 64 10.97 6.80 -2.81
C TYR A 64 9.93 6.50 -3.91
N VAL A 65 9.26 5.34 -3.90
CA VAL A 65 8.03 5.14 -4.70
C VAL A 65 6.96 6.16 -4.29
N GLY A 66 6.73 6.35 -2.99
CA GLY A 66 5.80 7.37 -2.49
C GLY A 66 6.20 8.79 -2.88
N VAL A 67 7.48 9.14 -2.73
CA VAL A 67 8.04 10.43 -3.17
C VAL A 67 7.83 10.65 -4.68
N ALA A 68 8.07 9.62 -5.51
CA ALA A 68 7.84 9.67 -6.95
C ALA A 68 6.36 9.92 -7.31
N ARG A 69 5.42 9.28 -6.63
CA ARG A 69 3.98 9.52 -6.84
C ARG A 69 3.54 10.89 -6.35
N ALA A 70 4.06 11.34 -5.22
CA ALA A 70 3.85 12.71 -4.73
C ALA A 70 4.34 13.75 -5.75
N HIS A 71 5.55 13.59 -6.31
CA HIS A 71 6.03 14.43 -7.41
C HIS A 71 5.12 14.33 -8.65
N LYS A 72 4.67 13.12 -9.02
CA LYS A 72 3.83 12.91 -10.22
C LYS A 72 2.55 13.74 -10.15
N THR A 73 1.91 13.80 -8.98
CA THR A 73 0.68 14.56 -8.73
C THR A 73 0.93 16.05 -8.55
N THR A 74 1.90 16.43 -7.71
CA THR A 74 2.07 17.83 -7.27
C THR A 74 2.97 18.66 -8.18
N LYS A 75 3.90 18.02 -8.90
CA LYS A 75 5.02 18.65 -9.62
C LYS A 75 5.93 19.51 -8.74
N ASP A 76 5.86 19.33 -7.41
CA ASP A 76 6.69 20.08 -6.48
C ASP A 76 8.14 19.59 -6.53
N MET A 77 9.07 20.51 -6.78
CA MET A 77 10.47 20.20 -7.01
C MET A 77 11.19 19.70 -5.75
N MET A 78 10.64 19.86 -4.54
CA MET A 78 11.21 19.25 -3.34
C MET A 78 11.24 17.72 -3.43
N TYR A 79 10.17 17.10 -3.93
CA TYR A 79 10.13 15.66 -4.14
C TYR A 79 11.15 15.23 -5.21
N MET A 80 11.27 15.98 -6.31
CA MET A 80 12.26 15.70 -7.37
C MET A 80 13.69 15.86 -6.85
N ALA A 81 13.97 16.85 -6.00
CA ALA A 81 15.27 17.04 -5.40
C ALA A 81 15.67 15.83 -4.53
N ALA A 82 14.78 15.34 -3.67
CA ALA A 82 15.00 14.13 -2.87
C ALA A 82 15.29 12.90 -3.77
N LEU A 83 14.49 12.70 -4.83
CA LEU A 83 14.65 11.59 -5.78
C LEU A 83 16.00 11.63 -6.52
N LYS A 84 16.45 12.82 -6.92
CA LYS A 84 17.74 13.01 -7.61
C LYS A 84 18.91 12.81 -6.64
N ASN A 85 18.83 13.36 -5.43
CA ASN A 85 19.88 13.26 -4.43
C ASN A 85 20.17 11.80 -4.06
N GLN A 86 19.14 11.01 -3.72
CA GLN A 86 19.35 9.59 -3.41
C GLN A 86 19.86 8.79 -4.62
N GLY A 87 19.38 9.13 -5.83
CA GLY A 87 19.80 8.45 -7.05
C GLY A 87 21.28 8.64 -7.32
N TYR A 88 21.78 9.87 -7.17
CA TYR A 88 23.20 10.18 -7.25
C TYR A 88 24.01 9.50 -6.15
N ASN A 89 23.55 9.55 -4.89
CA ASN A 89 24.26 8.93 -3.77
C ASN A 89 24.36 7.41 -3.89
N ASN A 90 23.42 6.77 -4.59
CA ASN A 90 23.39 5.33 -4.84
C ASN A 90 24.06 4.93 -6.16
N ASP A 91 24.68 5.86 -6.89
CA ASP A 91 25.19 5.66 -8.27
C ASP A 91 24.14 5.03 -9.20
N TRP A 92 22.85 5.30 -8.99
CA TRP A 92 21.74 4.68 -9.73
C TRP A 92 21.74 3.14 -9.69
N LYS A 93 22.33 2.52 -8.66
CA LYS A 93 22.41 1.06 -8.52
C LYS A 93 21.28 0.52 -7.64
N PRO A 94 20.63 -0.59 -8.05
CA PRO A 94 19.85 -1.41 -7.13
C PRO A 94 20.77 -2.08 -6.10
N TYR A 95 20.21 -2.69 -5.06
CA TYR A 95 20.99 -3.47 -4.12
C TYR A 95 21.47 -4.81 -4.74
N LYS A 96 22.32 -5.55 -4.04
CA LYS A 96 23.26 -6.50 -4.65
C LYS A 96 22.74 -7.94 -4.85
N ARG A 97 21.67 -8.35 -4.17
CA ARG A 97 21.14 -9.73 -4.21
C ARG A 97 20.20 -9.86 -5.42
N ILE A 98 20.78 -10.15 -6.57
CA ILE A 98 20.09 -10.18 -7.87
C ILE A 98 18.87 -11.11 -7.92
N TYR A 99 18.83 -12.18 -7.14
CA TYR A 99 17.67 -13.07 -7.04
C TYR A 99 16.54 -12.53 -6.14
N HIS A 100 16.75 -11.43 -5.40
CA HIS A 100 15.87 -10.94 -4.34
C HIS A 100 15.03 -9.73 -4.78
N ALA A 101 13.70 -9.83 -4.79
CA ALA A 101 12.82 -8.76 -5.25
C ALA A 101 12.99 -7.43 -4.49
N ASP A 102 13.25 -7.49 -3.18
CA ASP A 102 13.57 -6.29 -2.37
C ASP A 102 14.65 -5.40 -2.98
N ASP A 103 15.67 -6.00 -3.58
CA ASP A 103 16.88 -5.29 -3.97
C ASP A 103 16.68 -4.43 -5.24
N ILE A 104 15.58 -4.64 -5.96
CA ILE A 104 15.24 -3.87 -7.16
C ILE A 104 14.24 -2.74 -6.90
N ALA A 105 13.57 -2.72 -5.74
CA ALA A 105 12.48 -1.76 -5.45
C ALA A 105 12.89 -0.29 -5.67
N ILE A 106 14.12 0.07 -5.28
CA ILE A 106 14.67 1.42 -5.44
C ILE A 106 14.71 1.89 -6.90
N SER A 107 14.80 0.96 -7.86
CA SER A 107 14.84 1.30 -9.29
C SER A 107 13.52 1.88 -9.81
N TYR A 108 12.40 1.76 -9.08
CA TYR A 108 11.19 2.50 -9.44
C TYR A 108 11.48 4.01 -9.46
N SER A 109 12.21 4.51 -8.46
CA SER A 109 12.59 5.93 -8.37
C SER A 109 13.53 6.35 -9.49
N TYR A 110 14.49 5.49 -9.86
CA TYR A 110 15.45 5.77 -10.95
C TYR A 110 14.74 5.86 -12.29
N LEU A 111 13.88 4.89 -12.59
CA LEU A 111 13.04 4.88 -13.79
C LEU A 111 12.13 6.11 -13.84
N TYR A 112 11.56 6.47 -12.70
CA TYR A 112 10.71 7.66 -12.60
C TYR A 112 11.49 8.94 -12.90
N VAL A 113 12.68 9.12 -12.32
CA VAL A 113 13.53 10.30 -12.57
C VAL A 113 13.89 10.39 -14.05
N GLU A 114 14.32 9.30 -14.70
CA GLU A 114 14.65 9.31 -16.14
C GLU A 114 13.44 9.68 -17.01
N MET A 115 12.22 9.28 -16.63
CA MET A 115 11.00 9.66 -17.36
C MET A 115 10.56 11.10 -17.13
N ALA A 116 10.75 11.60 -15.92
CA ALA A 116 10.26 12.91 -15.50
C ALA A 116 11.26 14.04 -15.82
N GLU A 117 12.56 13.74 -15.79
CA GLU A 117 13.64 14.66 -16.12
C GLU A 117 13.83 14.71 -17.64
N LYS A 118 13.84 15.92 -18.23
CA LYS A 118 13.94 16.09 -19.69
C LYS A 118 15.39 16.06 -20.19
N ARG A 119 16.35 15.89 -19.29
CA ARG A 119 17.78 15.83 -19.60
C ARG A 119 18.14 14.43 -20.06
N ARG A 120 18.59 14.31 -21.31
CA ARG A 120 19.05 13.04 -21.89
C ARG A 120 20.16 12.42 -21.04
N ASN A 121 20.08 11.11 -20.80
CA ASN A 121 21.09 10.31 -20.11
C ASN A 121 21.40 10.85 -18.71
N PHE A 122 20.38 11.31 -18.00
CA PHE A 122 20.55 11.82 -16.63
C PHE A 122 20.75 10.67 -15.64
N VAL A 123 20.01 9.58 -15.83
CA VAL A 123 20.07 8.38 -15.02
C VAL A 123 20.81 7.27 -15.78
N ASP A 124 21.75 6.59 -15.12
CA ASP A 124 22.28 5.33 -15.64
C ASP A 124 21.35 4.17 -15.28
N LEU A 125 20.57 3.68 -16.25
CA LEU A 125 19.67 2.54 -16.08
C LEU A 125 20.33 1.19 -16.37
N ASN A 126 21.61 1.14 -16.73
CA ASN A 126 22.30 -0.13 -16.97
C ASN A 126 22.32 -1.06 -15.74
N PRO A 127 22.52 -0.56 -14.50
CA PRO A 127 22.42 -1.40 -13.30
C PRO A 127 21.02 -2.01 -13.11
N THR A 128 19.96 -1.24 -13.32
CA THR A 128 18.57 -1.73 -13.30
C THR A 128 18.35 -2.79 -14.37
N LYS A 129 18.78 -2.54 -15.60
CA LYS A 129 18.68 -3.50 -16.71
C LYS A 129 19.38 -4.82 -16.36
N LYS A 130 20.64 -4.75 -15.91
CA LYS A 130 21.43 -5.93 -15.54
C LYS A 130 20.73 -6.74 -14.46
N PHE A 131 20.23 -6.06 -13.41
CA PHE A 131 19.47 -6.72 -12.36
C PHE A 131 18.25 -7.45 -12.93
N LEU A 132 17.43 -6.78 -13.75
CA LEU A 132 16.22 -7.38 -14.32
C LEU A 132 16.52 -8.56 -15.22
N ASP A 133 17.54 -8.46 -16.06
CA ASP A 133 17.95 -9.53 -16.97
C ASP A 133 18.34 -10.79 -16.20
N GLU A 134 19.15 -10.64 -15.15
CA GLU A 134 19.59 -11.76 -14.33
C GLU A 134 18.46 -12.27 -13.43
N HIS A 135 17.71 -11.37 -12.78
CA HIS A 135 16.59 -11.70 -11.89
C HIS A 135 15.52 -12.52 -12.61
N LEU A 136 15.19 -12.17 -13.86
CA LEU A 136 14.11 -12.79 -14.63
C LEU A 136 14.58 -13.99 -15.45
N TYR A 137 15.77 -13.94 -16.07
CA TYR A 137 16.15 -14.94 -17.08
C TYR A 137 17.26 -15.89 -16.65
N GLN A 138 18.03 -15.59 -15.60
CA GLN A 138 19.03 -16.52 -15.09
C GLN A 138 18.46 -17.44 -14.01
N SER A 139 19.02 -18.65 -13.91
CA SER A 139 18.69 -19.57 -12.83
C SER A 139 19.23 -19.05 -11.49
N ASN A 140 18.53 -19.33 -10.40
CA ASN A 140 18.98 -19.03 -9.05
C ASN A 140 18.38 -20.02 -8.05
N LYS A 141 18.92 -20.02 -6.82
CA LYS A 141 18.55 -20.94 -5.74
C LYS A 141 17.05 -21.02 -5.44
N TRP A 142 16.29 -19.94 -5.62
CA TRP A 142 14.85 -19.92 -5.37
C TRP A 142 14.06 -20.50 -6.53
N LYS A 143 14.46 -20.19 -7.78
CA LYS A 143 13.89 -20.80 -8.99
C LYS A 143 14.16 -22.30 -9.09
N GLU A 144 15.24 -22.79 -8.48
CA GLU A 144 15.54 -24.22 -8.40
C GLU A 144 14.54 -25.01 -7.53
N GLY A 145 13.79 -24.36 -6.65
CA GLY A 145 12.73 -25.00 -5.88
C GLY A 145 13.20 -25.97 -4.79
N LYS A 146 14.48 -25.92 -4.38
CA LYS A 146 15.10 -26.91 -3.48
C LYS A 146 15.07 -26.53 -1.99
N SER A 147 14.57 -25.33 -1.64
CA SER A 147 14.52 -24.90 -0.25
C SER A 147 13.62 -25.81 0.58
N LYS A 148 14.12 -26.22 1.76
CA LYS A 148 13.35 -26.95 2.79
C LYS A 148 12.83 -26.02 3.90
N ASP A 149 13.02 -24.71 3.73
CA ASP A 149 12.54 -23.71 4.70
C ASP A 149 11.01 -23.70 4.74
N ILE A 150 10.44 -23.59 5.94
CA ILE A 150 8.99 -23.57 6.17
C ILE A 150 8.29 -22.38 5.51
N LYS A 151 9.01 -21.29 5.21
CA LYS A 151 8.52 -20.16 4.40
C LYS A 151 8.21 -20.54 2.96
N GLY A 152 8.74 -21.67 2.49
CA GLY A 152 8.51 -22.16 1.14
C GLY A 152 9.23 -21.34 0.07
N GLU A 153 10.53 -21.05 0.29
CA GLU A 153 11.40 -20.31 -0.64
C GLU A 153 11.75 -21.11 -1.91
N THR A 154 10.72 -21.56 -2.63
CA THR A 154 10.81 -22.48 -3.78
C THR A 154 10.25 -21.89 -5.09
N ILE A 155 9.92 -20.60 -5.09
CA ILE A 155 9.64 -19.78 -6.28
C ILE A 155 10.34 -18.43 -6.13
N LEU A 156 10.50 -17.68 -7.22
CA LEU A 156 11.25 -16.41 -7.21
C LEU A 156 10.65 -15.39 -6.23
N TRP A 157 9.34 -15.26 -6.24
CA TRP A 157 8.57 -14.36 -5.38
C TRP A 157 7.73 -15.20 -4.41
N TRP A 158 8.41 -15.83 -3.46
CA TRP A 158 7.80 -16.77 -2.51
C TRP A 158 7.02 -16.10 -1.36
N TRP A 159 7.08 -14.76 -1.27
CA TRP A 159 6.33 -13.96 -0.30
C TRP A 159 5.55 -12.84 -1.01
N CYS A 160 4.40 -12.44 -0.45
CA CYS A 160 3.49 -11.52 -1.14
C CYS A 160 4.05 -10.10 -1.31
N ASP A 161 4.90 -9.63 -0.39
CA ASP A 161 5.48 -8.29 -0.42
C ASP A 161 6.30 -8.06 -1.70
N ALA A 162 6.91 -9.11 -2.26
CA ALA A 162 7.65 -9.07 -3.52
C ALA A 162 6.83 -8.50 -4.69
N LEU A 163 5.49 -8.59 -4.62
CA LEU A 163 4.57 -8.10 -5.65
C LEU A 163 4.47 -6.58 -5.70
N PHE A 164 4.96 -5.86 -4.68
CA PHE A 164 5.22 -4.42 -4.74
C PHE A 164 6.64 -4.11 -5.22
N MET A 165 7.62 -4.92 -4.81
CA MET A 165 9.04 -4.60 -4.98
C MET A 165 9.50 -4.69 -6.44
N ALA A 166 9.13 -5.77 -7.14
CA ALA A 166 9.62 -6.04 -8.49
C ALA A 166 8.63 -5.69 -9.61
N PRO A 167 7.34 -6.10 -9.58
CA PRO A 167 6.43 -5.91 -10.72
C PRO A 167 6.27 -4.46 -11.20
N PRO A 168 6.09 -3.44 -10.33
CA PRO A 168 6.02 -2.05 -10.77
C PRO A 168 7.29 -1.57 -11.49
N VAL A 169 8.47 -2.00 -11.04
CA VAL A 169 9.76 -1.68 -11.69
C VAL A 169 9.84 -2.34 -13.06
N ILE A 170 9.51 -3.63 -13.15
CA ILE A 170 9.56 -4.38 -14.41
C ILE A 170 8.61 -3.74 -15.44
N ASN A 171 7.42 -3.34 -15.02
CA ASN A 171 6.42 -2.69 -15.86
C ASN A 171 6.87 -1.32 -16.38
N LEU A 172 7.42 -0.46 -15.50
CA LEU A 172 7.99 0.82 -15.93
C LEU A 172 9.16 0.64 -16.89
N TYR A 173 10.05 -0.31 -16.62
CA TYR A 173 11.18 -0.60 -17.50
C TYR A 173 10.71 -1.11 -18.86
N ALA A 174 9.73 -2.03 -18.91
CA ALA A 174 9.13 -2.52 -20.14
C ALA A 174 8.46 -1.39 -20.94
N LYS A 175 7.77 -0.46 -20.26
CA LYS A 175 7.17 0.72 -20.89
C LYS A 175 8.20 1.65 -21.53
N GLN A 176 9.30 1.95 -20.82
CA GLN A 176 10.37 2.82 -21.34
C GLN A 176 11.11 2.20 -22.52
N THR A 177 11.43 0.91 -22.43
CA THR A 177 12.20 0.18 -23.44
C THR A 177 11.33 -0.36 -24.58
N LYS A 178 10.01 -0.37 -24.41
CA LYS A 178 9.01 -0.98 -25.31
C LYS A 178 9.25 -2.48 -25.53
N ASP A 179 9.84 -3.16 -24.54
CA ASP A 179 10.16 -4.59 -24.62
C ASP A 179 9.20 -5.40 -23.74
N LEU A 180 8.15 -5.96 -24.38
CA LEU A 180 7.09 -6.70 -23.69
C LEU A 180 7.57 -8.03 -23.08
N LYS A 181 8.75 -8.53 -23.44
CA LYS A 181 9.27 -9.79 -22.87
C LYS A 181 9.42 -9.72 -21.35
N TYR A 182 9.67 -8.52 -20.82
CA TYR A 182 9.78 -8.26 -19.39
C TYR A 182 8.41 -8.39 -18.69
N LEU A 183 7.32 -7.92 -19.32
CA LEU A 183 5.96 -8.13 -18.80
C LEU A 183 5.55 -9.59 -18.82
N ASP A 184 5.92 -10.33 -19.87
CA ASP A 184 5.62 -11.76 -19.97
C ASP A 184 6.37 -12.57 -18.91
N ALA A 185 7.64 -12.25 -18.66
CA ALA A 185 8.40 -12.84 -17.57
C ALA A 185 7.83 -12.47 -16.19
N MET A 186 7.45 -11.20 -16.00
CA MET A 186 6.77 -10.74 -14.79
C MET A 186 5.47 -11.52 -14.56
N HIS A 187 4.65 -11.70 -15.59
CA HIS A 187 3.38 -12.42 -15.47
C HIS A 187 3.57 -13.86 -15.00
N LYS A 188 4.57 -14.58 -15.56
CA LYS A 188 4.93 -15.92 -15.11
C LYS A 188 5.18 -15.96 -13.58
N TYR A 189 6.08 -15.12 -13.09
CA TYR A 189 6.45 -15.12 -11.66
C TYR A 189 5.31 -14.60 -10.76
N TYR A 190 4.50 -13.66 -11.26
CA TYR A 190 3.31 -13.19 -10.55
C TYR A 190 2.32 -14.33 -10.36
N MET A 191 2.07 -15.13 -11.40
CA MET A 191 1.17 -16.28 -11.35
C MET A 191 1.66 -17.36 -10.39
N GLU A 192 2.96 -17.59 -10.29
CA GLU A 192 3.54 -18.51 -9.28
C GLU A 192 3.17 -18.05 -7.85
N THR A 193 3.32 -16.77 -7.54
CA THR A 193 2.95 -16.20 -6.24
C THR A 193 1.45 -16.22 -6.01
N TYR A 194 0.66 -15.78 -7.00
CA TYR A 194 -0.81 -15.78 -6.94
C TYR A 194 -1.36 -17.18 -6.65
N ASN A 195 -0.95 -18.19 -7.41
CA ASN A 195 -1.42 -19.56 -7.26
C ASN A 195 -1.06 -20.16 -5.89
N ARG A 196 0.02 -19.66 -5.27
CA ARG A 196 0.52 -20.17 -4.00
C ARG A 196 -0.09 -19.47 -2.79
N LEU A 197 -0.24 -18.15 -2.85
CA LEU A 197 -0.49 -17.31 -1.68
C LEU A 197 -1.85 -16.62 -1.69
N TYR A 198 -2.50 -16.46 -2.85
CA TYR A 198 -3.82 -15.84 -2.90
C TYR A 198 -4.88 -16.83 -2.44
N ASN A 199 -5.57 -16.48 -1.36
CA ASN A 199 -6.70 -17.23 -0.88
C ASN A 199 -7.97 -16.70 -1.55
N LYS A 200 -8.55 -17.51 -2.46
CA LYS A 200 -9.74 -17.17 -3.25
C LYS A 200 -11.04 -17.09 -2.43
N GLU A 201 -11.09 -17.71 -1.26
CA GLU A 201 -12.25 -17.59 -0.36
C GLU A 201 -12.22 -16.23 0.35
N GLU A 202 -11.03 -15.80 0.74
CA GLU A 202 -10.83 -14.59 1.54
C GLU A 202 -10.56 -13.35 0.70
N ASN A 203 -10.17 -13.52 -0.57
CA ASN A 203 -9.68 -12.47 -1.45
C ASN A 203 -8.51 -11.68 -0.86
N LEU A 204 -7.60 -12.40 -0.18
CA LEU A 204 -6.41 -11.87 0.49
C LEU A 204 -5.21 -12.78 0.25
N PHE A 205 -4.01 -12.20 0.33
CA PHE A 205 -2.74 -12.91 0.23
C PHE A 205 -2.21 -13.31 1.60
N ALA A 206 -1.93 -14.60 1.78
CA ALA A 206 -1.03 -15.07 2.83
C ALA A 206 0.38 -14.49 2.59
N ARG A 207 1.11 -14.19 3.67
CA ARG A 207 2.44 -13.55 3.52
C ARG A 207 3.45 -14.48 2.85
N ASP A 208 3.48 -15.73 3.27
CA ASP A 208 4.29 -16.83 2.71
C ASP A 208 3.66 -18.17 3.13
N MET A 209 4.30 -19.30 2.81
CA MET A 209 3.72 -20.63 3.04
C MET A 209 3.40 -20.96 4.50
N ARG A 210 4.01 -20.27 5.49
CA ARG A 210 3.71 -20.49 6.91
C ARG A 210 2.26 -20.13 7.27
N TYR A 211 1.66 -19.21 6.51
CA TYR A 211 0.32 -18.67 6.75
C TYR A 211 -0.73 -19.28 5.81
N VAL A 212 -0.35 -20.26 4.98
CA VAL A 212 -1.29 -21.02 4.16
C VAL A 212 -1.77 -22.22 4.98
N TRP A 213 -3.08 -22.30 5.21
CA TRP A 213 -3.67 -23.41 5.94
C TRP A 213 -3.62 -24.71 5.13
N SER A 214 -3.29 -25.79 5.81
CA SER A 214 -3.30 -27.16 5.27
C SER A 214 -4.47 -27.99 5.79
N GLY A 215 -5.31 -27.42 6.66
CA GLY A 215 -6.34 -28.12 7.42
C GLY A 215 -5.79 -28.85 8.65
N SER A 216 -4.56 -28.54 9.07
CA SER A 216 -3.88 -29.24 10.15
C SER A 216 -4.02 -28.50 11.49
N LYS A 217 -3.81 -29.22 12.60
CA LYS A 217 -3.72 -28.61 13.94
C LYS A 217 -2.52 -27.65 14.11
N LYS A 218 -1.56 -27.68 13.18
CA LYS A 218 -0.36 -26.83 13.19
C LYS A 218 -0.53 -25.54 12.39
N ASP A 219 -1.66 -25.36 11.73
CA ASP A 219 -1.94 -24.15 10.96
C ASP A 219 -1.91 -22.93 11.90
N LEU A 220 -1.18 -21.88 11.51
CA LEU A 220 -1.09 -20.65 12.28
C LEU A 220 -2.41 -19.88 12.20
N LYS A 221 -2.90 -19.45 13.36
CA LYS A 221 -4.19 -18.76 13.51
C LYS A 221 -4.03 -17.51 14.32
N GLU A 222 -4.89 -16.54 14.05
CA GLU A 222 -5.09 -15.40 14.94
C GLU A 222 -5.70 -15.86 16.28
N PRO A 223 -5.65 -15.01 17.34
CA PRO A 223 -6.24 -15.34 18.64
C PRO A 223 -7.73 -15.71 18.58
N ASN A 224 -8.49 -15.14 17.65
CA ASN A 224 -9.91 -15.44 17.43
C ASN A 224 -10.16 -16.71 16.57
N GLY A 225 -9.10 -17.39 16.13
CA GLY A 225 -9.16 -18.62 15.33
C GLY A 225 -9.17 -18.41 13.82
N GLU A 226 -9.18 -17.16 13.34
CA GLU A 226 -9.17 -16.81 11.91
C GLU A 226 -7.81 -17.07 11.24
N LYS A 227 -7.83 -17.10 9.91
CA LYS A 227 -6.61 -17.12 9.07
C LYS A 227 -5.83 -15.81 9.26
N ILE A 228 -4.50 -15.92 9.34
CA ILE A 228 -3.62 -14.74 9.49
C ILE A 228 -3.43 -14.05 8.14
N PHE A 229 -4.01 -12.86 8.00
CA PHE A 229 -3.73 -11.95 6.90
C PHE A 229 -3.15 -10.65 7.43
N TRP A 230 -1.88 -10.44 7.10
CA TRP A 230 -1.16 -9.25 7.51
C TRP A 230 -1.54 -8.05 6.63
N SER A 231 -1.88 -6.95 7.29
CA SER A 231 -2.35 -5.73 6.63
C SER A 231 -1.30 -5.12 5.72
N ARG A 232 -0.09 -4.83 6.19
CA ARG A 232 0.95 -4.30 5.29
C ARG A 232 1.33 -5.28 4.16
N GLY A 233 1.27 -6.59 4.42
CA GLY A 233 1.47 -7.62 3.39
C GLY A 233 0.48 -7.48 2.23
N ASN A 234 -0.81 -7.34 2.54
CA ASN A 234 -1.84 -7.13 1.53
C ASN A 234 -1.80 -5.70 0.95
N GLY A 235 -1.37 -4.72 1.73
CA GLY A 235 -1.08 -3.35 1.28
C GLY A 235 -0.03 -3.32 0.17
N TRP A 236 1.05 -4.09 0.32
CA TRP A 236 2.06 -4.25 -0.73
C TRP A 236 1.44 -4.74 -2.03
N VAL A 237 0.63 -5.81 -1.98
CA VAL A 237 0.03 -6.38 -3.19
C VAL A 237 -0.95 -5.40 -3.84
N LEU A 238 -1.88 -4.81 -3.06
CA LEU A 238 -2.91 -3.94 -3.60
C LEU A 238 -2.33 -2.61 -4.12
N GLY A 239 -1.37 -2.04 -3.40
CA GLY A 239 -0.60 -0.88 -3.87
C GLY A 239 0.24 -1.19 -5.10
N GLY A 240 0.87 -2.37 -5.14
CA GLY A 240 1.62 -2.85 -6.29
C GLY A 240 0.75 -2.98 -7.54
N LEU A 241 -0.47 -3.53 -7.40
CA LEU A 241 -1.46 -3.62 -8.48
C LEU A 241 -1.88 -2.24 -9.01
N ALA A 242 -2.13 -1.27 -8.12
CA ALA A 242 -2.45 0.10 -8.53
C ALA A 242 -1.30 0.73 -9.33
N LEU A 243 -0.05 0.61 -8.85
CA LEU A 243 1.13 1.08 -9.59
C LEU A 243 1.31 0.36 -10.93
N LEU A 244 1.03 -0.94 -10.97
CA LEU A 244 1.15 -1.74 -12.18
C LEU A 244 0.14 -1.30 -13.24
N LEU A 245 -1.14 -1.20 -12.87
CA LEU A 245 -2.23 -0.81 -13.76
C LEU A 245 -2.14 0.66 -14.21
N ASP A 246 -1.47 1.53 -13.45
CA ASP A 246 -1.24 2.95 -13.82
C ASP A 246 -0.38 3.10 -15.08
N ASP A 247 0.57 2.18 -15.30
CA ASP A 247 1.55 2.26 -16.37
C ASP A 247 1.52 1.08 -17.36
N MET A 248 0.79 0.00 -17.05
CA MET A 248 0.62 -1.16 -17.92
C MET A 248 -0.11 -0.80 -19.24
N PRO A 249 0.34 -1.28 -20.41
CA PRO A 249 -0.37 -1.07 -21.67
C PRO A 249 -1.83 -1.54 -21.60
N LYS A 250 -2.75 -0.71 -22.10
CA LYS A 250 -4.21 -1.00 -22.03
C LYS A 250 -4.61 -2.28 -22.76
N ASP A 251 -3.84 -2.66 -23.77
CA ASP A 251 -4.01 -3.84 -24.62
C ASP A 251 -3.08 -5.01 -24.23
N TYR A 252 -2.39 -4.93 -23.08
CA TYR A 252 -1.57 -6.04 -22.61
C TYR A 252 -2.44 -7.29 -22.38
N LYS A 253 -2.04 -8.42 -22.98
CA LYS A 253 -2.81 -9.67 -23.05
C LYS A 253 -3.29 -10.23 -21.69
N HIS A 254 -2.59 -9.91 -20.60
CA HIS A 254 -2.94 -10.36 -19.25
C HIS A 254 -3.50 -9.24 -18.36
N ARG A 255 -3.78 -8.04 -18.88
CA ARG A 255 -4.27 -6.89 -18.09
C ARG A 255 -5.54 -7.22 -17.30
N ALA A 256 -6.49 -7.94 -17.92
CA ALA A 256 -7.74 -8.33 -17.27
C ALA A 256 -7.54 -9.15 -15.99
N PHE A 257 -6.50 -9.99 -15.91
CA PHE A 257 -6.15 -10.71 -14.69
C PHE A 257 -5.82 -9.75 -13.54
N TYR A 258 -4.99 -8.74 -13.81
CA TYR A 258 -4.57 -7.76 -12.80
C TYR A 258 -5.73 -6.85 -12.36
N GLU A 259 -6.60 -6.46 -13.30
CA GLU A 259 -7.81 -5.69 -12.96
C GLU A 259 -8.76 -6.47 -12.07
N ASN A 260 -9.02 -7.74 -12.39
CA ASN A 260 -9.90 -8.59 -11.59
C ASN A 260 -9.33 -8.82 -10.19
N LEU A 261 -8.05 -9.18 -10.08
CA LEU A 261 -7.39 -9.36 -8.78
C LEU A 261 -7.42 -8.08 -7.94
N TYR A 262 -7.15 -6.93 -8.57
CA TYR A 262 -7.25 -5.63 -7.92
C TYR A 262 -8.66 -5.37 -7.38
N MET A 263 -9.71 -5.60 -8.19
CA MET A 263 -11.10 -5.36 -7.80
C MET A 263 -11.57 -6.31 -6.69
N GLU A 264 -11.18 -7.58 -6.73
CA GLU A 264 -11.49 -8.57 -5.68
C GLU A 264 -10.88 -8.16 -4.34
N MET A 265 -9.58 -7.85 -4.32
CA MET A 265 -8.88 -7.40 -3.13
C MET A 265 -9.45 -6.06 -2.62
N ALA A 266 -9.68 -5.08 -3.50
CA ALA A 266 -10.26 -3.80 -3.12
C ALA A 266 -11.64 -3.96 -2.46
N ALA A 267 -12.48 -4.86 -2.98
CA ALA A 267 -13.79 -5.15 -2.40
C ALA A 267 -13.68 -5.76 -0.99
N LYS A 268 -12.77 -6.72 -0.78
CA LYS A 268 -12.53 -7.31 0.55
C LYS A 268 -11.97 -6.27 1.52
N ILE A 269 -10.95 -5.51 1.12
CA ILE A 269 -10.32 -4.49 1.96
C ILE A 269 -11.33 -3.44 2.40
N LEU A 270 -12.21 -2.98 1.50
CA LEU A 270 -13.34 -2.11 1.86
C LEU A 270 -14.25 -2.75 2.91
N ALA A 271 -14.65 -4.01 2.69
CA ALA A 271 -15.60 -4.72 3.55
C ALA A 271 -15.11 -4.90 5.00
N ILE A 272 -13.79 -4.99 5.19
CA ILE A 272 -13.16 -5.18 6.51
C ILE A 272 -12.53 -3.90 7.07
N GLN A 273 -12.84 -2.73 6.52
CA GLN A 273 -12.35 -1.45 7.07
C GLN A 273 -12.94 -1.22 8.47
N PRO A 274 -12.11 -1.01 9.51
CA PRO A 274 -12.61 -0.70 10.84
C PRO A 274 -13.39 0.63 10.88
N GLU A 275 -14.20 0.79 11.93
CA GLU A 275 -15.08 1.95 12.07
C GLU A 275 -14.31 3.27 12.08
N ASP A 276 -13.14 3.32 12.74
CA ASP A 276 -12.27 4.50 12.81
C ASP A 276 -11.45 4.77 11.53
N GLY A 277 -11.55 3.90 10.52
CA GLY A 277 -10.94 4.08 9.20
C GLY A 277 -9.54 3.51 9.01
N LEU A 278 -8.83 3.12 10.09
CA LEU A 278 -7.49 2.53 9.99
C LEU A 278 -7.56 1.01 10.16
N TRP A 279 -7.05 0.27 9.17
CA TRP A 279 -6.88 -1.17 9.29
C TRP A 279 -5.82 -1.48 10.35
N ARG A 280 -6.10 -2.48 11.19
CA ARG A 280 -5.12 -3.00 12.13
C ARG A 280 -4.09 -3.84 11.39
N THR A 281 -2.99 -4.18 12.06
CA THR A 281 -1.95 -5.01 11.46
C THR A 281 -2.45 -6.44 11.14
N SER A 282 -3.41 -6.97 11.91
CA SER A 282 -4.21 -8.14 11.53
C SER A 282 -5.51 -7.71 10.85
N LEU A 283 -5.79 -8.26 9.67
CA LEU A 283 -6.99 -7.93 8.90
C LEU A 283 -8.25 -8.65 9.38
N LEU A 284 -8.12 -9.88 9.88
CA LEU A 284 -9.26 -10.71 10.33
C LEU A 284 -9.34 -10.85 11.85
N CYS A 285 -8.41 -10.26 12.60
CA CYS A 285 -8.48 -10.16 14.06
C CYS A 285 -8.10 -8.74 14.53
N PRO A 286 -8.80 -7.69 14.05
CA PRO A 286 -8.48 -6.31 14.39
C PRO A 286 -8.61 -6.02 15.89
N GLU A 287 -9.47 -6.73 16.61
CA GLU A 287 -9.68 -6.60 18.06
C GLU A 287 -8.43 -6.90 18.90
N THR A 288 -7.42 -7.56 18.34
CA THR A 288 -6.13 -7.78 19.00
C THR A 288 -5.34 -6.48 19.21
N TYR A 289 -5.63 -5.42 18.43
CA TYR A 289 -4.87 -4.18 18.44
C TYR A 289 -5.76 -2.98 18.75
N ASN A 290 -5.40 -2.26 19.81
CA ASN A 290 -6.15 -1.11 20.32
C ASN A 290 -6.11 0.15 19.43
N HIS A 291 -5.27 0.15 18.39
CA HIS A 291 -5.16 1.25 17.43
C HIS A 291 -4.87 0.69 16.03
N GLY A 292 -5.34 1.38 14.99
CA GLY A 292 -5.02 1.03 13.60
C GLY A 292 -3.54 1.28 13.25
N GLU A 293 -3.08 0.65 12.18
CA GLU A 293 -1.69 0.70 11.71
C GLU A 293 -1.61 1.51 10.41
N VAL A 294 -0.66 2.45 10.36
CA VAL A 294 -0.63 3.51 9.34
C VAL A 294 -0.09 3.04 8.00
N SER A 295 0.93 2.18 7.96
CA SER A 295 1.54 1.80 6.67
C SER A 295 0.62 0.97 5.79
N GLY A 296 -0.02 -0.08 6.33
CA GLY A 296 -1.02 -0.86 5.60
C GLY A 296 -2.21 0.00 5.16
N SER A 297 -2.74 0.82 6.07
CA SER A 297 -3.82 1.76 5.78
C SER A 297 -3.46 2.79 4.71
N GLY A 298 -2.22 3.27 4.67
CA GLY A 298 -1.69 4.14 3.63
C GLY A 298 -1.73 3.50 2.25
N PHE A 299 -1.27 2.26 2.12
CA PHE A 299 -1.33 1.53 0.84
C PHE A 299 -2.77 1.29 0.37
N TYR A 300 -3.69 0.96 1.27
CA TYR A 300 -5.09 0.79 0.91
C TYR A 300 -5.73 2.10 0.48
N THR A 301 -5.49 3.18 1.22
CA THR A 301 -6.01 4.51 0.88
C THR A 301 -5.51 4.93 -0.50
N PHE A 302 -4.21 4.75 -0.78
CA PHE A 302 -3.62 4.94 -2.09
C PHE A 302 -4.34 4.14 -3.18
N ALA A 303 -4.40 2.82 -3.01
CA ALA A 303 -4.90 1.94 -4.06
C ALA A 303 -6.39 2.14 -4.31
N LEU A 304 -7.21 2.35 -3.26
CA LEU A 304 -8.63 2.61 -3.39
C LEU A 304 -8.91 3.98 -4.03
N ALA A 305 -8.19 5.03 -3.62
CA ALA A 305 -8.29 6.35 -4.25
C ALA A 305 -7.88 6.30 -5.73
N TRP A 306 -6.79 5.60 -6.04
CA TRP A 306 -6.35 5.37 -7.42
C TRP A 306 -7.43 4.68 -8.26
N GLY A 307 -8.10 3.66 -7.71
CA GLY A 307 -9.17 2.95 -8.42
C GLY A 307 -10.38 3.81 -8.74
N ILE A 308 -10.75 4.72 -7.82
CA ILE A 308 -11.79 5.71 -8.06
C ILE A 308 -11.37 6.65 -9.19
N ASN A 309 -10.16 7.23 -9.08
CA ASN A 309 -9.62 8.19 -10.05
C ASN A 309 -9.49 7.61 -11.47
N ASN A 310 -9.31 6.30 -11.59
CA ASN A 310 -9.15 5.60 -12.87
C ASN A 310 -10.42 4.86 -13.33
N GLY A 311 -11.54 5.01 -12.62
CA GLY A 311 -12.83 4.45 -13.02
C GLY A 311 -12.96 2.92 -12.85
N LEU A 312 -12.03 2.27 -12.15
CA LEU A 312 -12.12 0.85 -11.81
C LEU A 312 -13.01 0.61 -10.59
N LEU A 313 -13.11 1.59 -9.69
CA LEU A 313 -13.94 1.51 -8.49
C LEU A 313 -15.04 2.58 -8.52
N LYS A 314 -16.26 2.17 -8.16
CA LYS A 314 -17.42 3.07 -8.12
C LYS A 314 -17.26 4.09 -6.99
N GLU A 315 -17.09 5.35 -7.33
CA GLU A 315 -16.89 6.46 -6.38
C GLU A 315 -17.90 6.45 -5.22
N SER A 316 -19.20 6.32 -5.51
CA SER A 316 -20.26 6.32 -4.49
C SER A 316 -20.13 5.22 -3.44
N LYS A 317 -19.40 4.14 -3.75
CA LYS A 317 -19.18 3.01 -2.84
C LYS A 317 -17.88 3.17 -2.04
N TYR A 318 -16.82 3.66 -2.66
CA TYR A 318 -15.47 3.64 -2.06
C TYR A 318 -15.02 4.99 -1.50
N LEU A 319 -15.53 6.13 -2.00
CA LEU A 319 -15.09 7.46 -1.59
C LEU A 319 -15.26 7.71 -0.07
N PRO A 320 -16.38 7.34 0.58
CA PRO A 320 -16.52 7.56 2.03
C PRO A 320 -15.44 6.84 2.85
N ALA A 321 -15.10 5.60 2.46
CA ALA A 321 -14.06 4.81 3.11
C ALA A 321 -12.67 5.41 2.93
N VAL A 322 -12.37 5.91 1.73
CA VAL A 322 -11.11 6.59 1.42
C VAL A 322 -10.96 7.89 2.22
N LYS A 323 -12.01 8.73 2.26
CA LYS A 323 -12.00 9.97 3.06
C LYS A 323 -11.77 9.67 4.53
N LYS A 324 -12.48 8.67 5.08
CA LYS A 324 -12.35 8.24 6.47
C LYS A 324 -10.93 7.76 6.81
N ALA A 325 -10.35 6.93 5.95
CA ALA A 325 -8.97 6.46 6.12
C ALA A 325 -7.97 7.62 6.04
N TRP A 326 -8.13 8.52 5.08
CA TRP A 326 -7.24 9.67 4.91
C TRP A 326 -7.28 10.63 6.11
N THR A 327 -8.46 10.97 6.63
CA THR A 327 -8.60 11.78 7.85
C THR A 327 -7.88 11.10 9.02
N ALA A 328 -8.04 9.79 9.21
CA ALA A 328 -7.38 9.06 10.28
C ALA A 328 -5.84 8.96 10.10
N LEU A 329 -5.35 8.86 8.86
CA LEU A 329 -3.92 8.92 8.53
C LEU A 329 -3.34 10.30 8.88
N MET A 330 -4.01 11.40 8.50
CA MET A 330 -3.59 12.76 8.86
C MET A 330 -3.51 12.95 10.38
N ALA A 331 -4.46 12.40 11.14
CA ALA A 331 -4.44 12.47 12.60
C ALA A 331 -3.26 11.73 13.25
N CYS A 332 -2.59 10.83 12.52
CA CYS A 332 -1.40 10.11 13.00
C CYS A 332 -0.07 10.84 12.70
N GLN A 333 -0.11 11.93 11.92
CA GLN A 333 1.06 12.77 11.70
C GLN A 333 1.27 13.70 12.91
N LYS A 334 2.49 13.74 13.44
CA LYS A 334 2.90 14.69 14.49
C LYS A 334 3.13 16.08 13.91
N GLU A 335 3.16 17.10 14.76
CA GLU A 335 3.31 18.51 14.34
C GLU A 335 4.57 18.79 13.49
N ASP A 336 5.65 18.07 13.79
CA ASP A 336 6.96 18.15 13.12
C ASP A 336 7.02 17.39 11.78
N GLY A 337 5.94 16.68 11.41
CA GLY A 337 5.84 15.93 10.17
C GLY A 337 6.02 14.42 10.31
N LYS A 338 6.45 13.91 11.48
CA LYS A 338 6.63 12.47 11.72
C LYS A 338 5.33 11.70 11.49
N ILE A 339 5.42 10.63 10.72
CA ILE A 339 4.32 9.67 10.54
C ILE A 339 4.42 8.57 11.61
N GLY A 340 3.59 8.66 12.65
CA GLY A 340 3.53 7.69 13.74
C GLY A 340 2.65 6.47 13.42
N TRP A 341 2.50 5.55 14.39
CA TRP A 341 1.67 4.33 14.28
C TRP A 341 2.05 3.42 13.11
N VAL A 342 3.31 3.47 12.70
CA VAL A 342 3.86 2.58 11.67
C VAL A 342 4.48 1.37 12.36
N GLN A 343 4.02 0.16 12.04
CA GLN A 343 4.67 -1.05 12.51
C GLN A 343 6.07 -1.17 11.89
N ASN A 344 7.08 -1.50 12.70
CA ASN A 344 8.44 -1.75 12.25
C ASN A 344 8.55 -2.92 11.25
N ILE A 345 9.73 -3.11 10.65
CA ILE A 345 10.02 -4.22 9.73
C ILE A 345 9.56 -5.55 10.34
N GLY A 346 8.82 -6.34 9.55
CA GLY A 346 8.21 -7.58 10.01
C GLY A 346 7.63 -8.41 8.88
N ALA A 347 7.07 -9.56 9.24
CA ALA A 347 6.49 -10.53 8.30
C ALA A 347 5.13 -11.08 8.79
N SER A 348 4.54 -10.43 9.80
CA SER A 348 3.34 -10.83 10.53
C SER A 348 2.69 -9.62 11.20
N PRO A 349 1.43 -9.76 11.65
CA PRO A 349 0.80 -8.82 12.57
C PRO A 349 1.67 -8.58 13.84
N GLU A 350 2.08 -7.34 14.08
CA GLU A 350 2.82 -6.92 15.29
C GLU A 350 2.40 -5.50 15.69
N PRO A 351 2.44 -5.14 16.99
CA PRO A 351 1.98 -3.84 17.45
C PRO A 351 2.82 -2.68 16.89
N ALA A 352 2.18 -1.51 16.83
CA ALA A 352 2.79 -0.21 16.56
C ALA A 352 2.47 0.75 17.70
N SER A 353 3.15 1.89 17.74
CA SER A 353 2.88 2.95 18.72
C SER A 353 2.87 4.32 18.06
N THR A 354 2.35 5.33 18.76
CA THR A 354 2.40 6.72 18.28
C THR A 354 3.83 7.19 17.96
N GLU A 355 4.85 6.57 18.56
CA GLU A 355 6.25 6.93 18.34
C GLU A 355 6.97 6.05 17.31
N SER A 356 6.37 4.95 16.86
CA SER A 356 7.00 4.09 15.84
C SER A 356 6.77 4.64 14.44
N TRP A 357 7.85 4.72 13.66
CA TRP A 357 7.91 5.29 12.31
C TRP A 357 8.88 4.48 11.46
N GLN A 358 8.69 4.51 10.14
CA GLN A 358 9.60 3.93 9.14
C GLN A 358 9.51 4.72 7.84
N ASN A 359 10.60 4.75 7.07
CA ASN A 359 10.65 5.38 5.73
C ASN A 359 9.56 4.85 4.79
N PHE A 360 9.33 3.54 4.76
CA PHE A 360 8.25 2.96 3.95
C PHE A 360 6.84 3.35 4.43
N GLY A 361 6.67 3.69 5.72
CA GLY A 361 5.42 4.23 6.26
C GLY A 361 5.15 5.63 5.73
N THR A 362 6.18 6.49 5.73
CA THR A 362 6.13 7.80 5.05
C THR A 362 5.86 7.63 3.55
N GLY A 363 6.49 6.64 2.90
CA GLY A 363 6.20 6.29 1.50
C GLY A 363 4.73 5.97 1.25
N ALA A 364 4.12 5.13 2.09
CA ALA A 364 2.70 4.79 2.02
C ALA A 364 1.79 6.01 2.26
N TYR A 365 2.17 6.88 3.18
CA TYR A 365 1.46 8.14 3.45
C TYR A 365 1.48 9.07 2.23
N LEU A 366 2.65 9.26 1.61
CA LEU A 366 2.82 10.06 0.40
C LEU A 366 2.07 9.46 -0.80
N LEU A 367 2.05 8.13 -0.93
CA LEU A 367 1.22 7.42 -1.91
C LEU A 367 -0.26 7.79 -1.72
N ALA A 368 -0.79 7.66 -0.49
CA ALA A 368 -2.18 7.97 -0.19
C ALA A 368 -2.52 9.42 -0.55
N GLY A 369 -1.75 10.39 -0.04
CA GLY A 369 -1.97 11.81 -0.32
C GLY A 369 -1.91 12.13 -1.81
N SER A 370 -1.01 11.48 -2.56
CA SER A 370 -0.87 11.71 -4.01
C SER A 370 -2.11 11.33 -4.83
N GLU A 371 -2.93 10.40 -4.36
CA GLU A 371 -4.18 10.00 -5.03
C GLU A 371 -5.39 10.72 -4.44
N VAL A 372 -5.39 10.98 -3.14
CA VAL A 372 -6.45 11.76 -2.48
C VAL A 372 -6.55 13.17 -3.06
N LEU A 373 -5.41 13.82 -3.36
CA LEU A 373 -5.37 15.14 -4.02
C LEU A 373 -6.07 15.20 -5.39
N LYS A 374 -6.27 14.05 -6.04
CA LYS A 374 -6.90 13.94 -7.36
C LYS A 374 -8.39 13.63 -7.29
N LEU A 375 -8.89 13.26 -6.11
CA LEU A 375 -10.33 13.04 -5.91
C LEU A 375 -11.08 14.35 -6.11
N LYS A 376 -12.22 14.28 -6.78
CA LYS A 376 -13.11 15.43 -6.90
C LYS A 376 -13.85 15.60 -5.57
N ASN A 377 -13.95 16.85 -5.12
CA ASN A 377 -14.70 17.20 -3.92
C ASN A 377 -16.20 17.24 -4.19
#